data_AF-A0A660L6B1-F1
#
_entry.id   AF-A0A660L6B1-F1
#
_cell.length_a   1.000
_cell.length_b   1.000
_cell.length_c   1.000
_cell.angle_alpha   90.00
_cell.angle_beta   90.00
_cell.angle_gamma   90.00
#
_symmetry.space_group_name_H-M   'P 1'
#
loop_
_entity.id
_entity.type
_entity.pdbx_description
1 polymer ?
#
loop_
_entity_poly.entity_id
_entity_poly.type
_entity_poly.pdbx_seq_one_letter_code
_entity_poly.pdbx_strand_id
1 'polypeptide(L)'
;MTATSTRTHKPASDKQTKLLQELCDRLGETYTEPTSSFIAHREISRLIALDNERRAAKDTEPPTPRQLQHLRTLAMRTGQTFVTPTSKRQAAAEIDRLQGATPSTRVERYLDQKAVWDRDTNRAPNLAAIREDEVTGYGSTATWQ
;
A
#
# COMPACT_ATOMS: atom_id res chain seq x y z
N MET A 1 42.05 33.80 12.49
CA MET A 1 41.37 33.68 13.79
C MET A 1 39.87 33.77 13.55
N THR A 2 39.17 32.64 13.51
CA THR A 2 37.72 32.61 13.28
C THR A 2 36.99 32.82 14.60
N ALA A 3 36.27 33.94 14.72
CA ALA A 3 35.44 34.25 15.88
C ALA A 3 34.20 33.33 15.89
N THR A 4 34.16 32.38 16.83
CA THR A 4 32.96 31.55 17.04
C THR A 4 31.92 32.40 17.76
N SER A 5 30.92 32.89 17.01
CA SER A 5 29.82 33.67 17.57
C SER A 5 28.91 32.77 18.41
N THR A 6 29.02 32.86 19.73
CA THR A 6 28.14 32.17 20.69
C THR A 6 26.77 32.86 20.70
N ARG A 7 25.85 32.33 19.88
CA ARG A 7 24.46 32.76 19.85
C ARG A 7 23.73 32.19 21.07
N THR A 8 23.39 33.04 22.04
CA THR A 8 22.60 32.65 23.21
C THR A 8 21.17 32.32 22.78
N HIS A 9 20.73 31.09 23.08
CA HIS A 9 19.39 30.62 22.75
C HIS A 9 18.50 30.58 23.99
N LYS A 10 17.21 30.84 23.81
CA LYS A 10 16.20 30.71 24.87
C LYS A 10 16.09 29.25 25.35
N PRO A 11 15.75 29.01 26.62
CA PRO A 11 15.45 27.67 27.11
C PRO A 11 14.29 27.06 26.29
N ALA A 12 14.25 25.73 26.24
CA ALA A 12 13.19 25.03 25.52
C ALA A 12 11.81 25.36 26.12
N SER A 13 10.83 25.59 25.24
CA SER A 13 9.47 25.86 25.67
C SER A 13 8.78 24.57 26.14
N ASP A 14 7.89 24.67 27.13
CA ASP A 14 7.07 23.56 27.64
C ASP A 14 6.29 22.80 26.55
N LYS A 15 5.90 23.49 25.46
CA LYS A 15 5.28 22.84 24.30
C LYS A 15 6.27 21.97 23.53
N GLN A 16 7.51 22.43 23.40
CA GLN A 16 8.58 21.71 22.71
C GLN A 16 8.99 20.47 23.52
N THR A 17 9.10 20.58 24.85
CA THR A 17 9.42 19.44 25.71
C THR A 17 8.30 18.38 25.70
N LYS A 18 7.02 18.79 25.77
CA LYS A 18 5.88 17.87 25.62
C LYS A 18 5.87 17.14 24.29
N LEU A 19 6.08 17.86 23.18
CA LEU A 19 6.09 17.25 21.84
C LEU A 19 7.26 16.27 21.67
N LEU A 20 8.43 16.59 22.22
CA LEU A 20 9.58 15.67 22.23
C LEU A 20 9.28 14.40 23.01
N GLN A 21 8.71 14.54 24.22
CA GLN A 21 8.33 13.39 25.04
C GLN A 21 7.37 12.47 24.26
N GLU A 22 6.31 13.03 23.68
CA GLU A 22 5.33 12.26 22.91
C GLU A 22 5.94 11.55 21.69
N LEU A 23 6.84 12.21 20.97
CA LEU A 23 7.52 11.62 19.81
C LEU A 23 8.50 10.51 20.22
N CYS A 24 9.25 10.71 21.31
CA CYS A 24 10.15 9.70 21.88
C CYS A 24 9.36 8.45 22.32
N ASP A 25 8.27 8.63 23.08
CA ASP A 25 7.41 7.54 23.54
C ASP A 25 6.84 6.74 22.36
N ARG A 26 6.39 7.42 21.31
CA ARG A 26 5.85 6.79 20.10
C ARG A 26 6.90 6.02 19.30
N LEU A 27 8.13 6.53 19.24
CA LEU A 27 9.23 5.92 18.51
C LEU A 27 10.02 4.89 19.34
N GLY A 28 9.79 4.80 20.65
CA GLY A 28 10.58 4.00 21.57
C GLY A 28 12.00 4.53 21.76
N GLU A 29 12.22 5.82 21.48
CA GLU A 29 13.51 6.50 21.64
C GLU A 29 13.61 7.08 23.06
N THR A 30 14.82 7.13 23.62
CA THR A 30 15.04 7.70 24.95
C THR A 30 14.88 9.23 24.92
N TYR A 31 13.96 9.76 25.73
CA TYR A 31 13.80 11.20 25.89
C TYR A 31 15.00 11.81 26.64
N THR A 32 15.60 12.85 26.05
CA THR A 32 16.63 13.67 26.70
C THR A 32 16.15 15.11 26.76
N GLU A 33 16.17 15.72 27.94
CA GLU A 33 15.71 17.10 28.13
C GLU A 33 16.61 18.09 27.35
N PRO A 34 16.05 18.89 26.43
CA PRO A 34 16.83 19.76 25.58
C PRO A 34 17.35 21.00 26.33
N THR A 35 18.66 21.22 26.29
CA THR A 35 19.33 22.38 26.91
C THR A 35 18.88 23.74 26.37
N SER A 36 18.33 23.77 25.14
CA SER A 36 17.96 24.99 24.44
C SER A 36 16.82 24.74 23.46
N SER A 37 16.01 25.77 23.20
CA SER A 37 14.93 25.73 22.20
C SER A 37 15.44 25.35 20.79
N PHE A 38 16.67 25.74 20.44
CA PHE A 38 17.28 25.37 19.15
C PHE A 38 17.55 23.87 19.07
N ILE A 39 18.08 23.29 20.14
CA ILE A 39 18.30 21.84 20.25
C ILE A 39 16.95 21.11 20.23
N ALA A 40 15.96 21.62 20.96
CA ALA A 40 14.62 21.05 20.97
C ALA A 40 13.98 21.03 19.57
N HIS A 41 14.04 22.15 18.85
CA HIS A 41 13.46 22.25 17.50
C HIS A 41 14.16 21.35 16.48
N ARG A 42 15.50 21.25 16.55
CA ARG A 42 16.27 20.34 15.70
C ARG A 42 15.85 18.89 15.95
N GLU A 43 15.71 18.50 17.22
CA GLU A 43 15.36 17.13 17.57
C GLU A 43 13.91 16.81 17.22
N ILE A 44 12.96 17.74 17.41
CA ILE A 44 11.58 17.60 16.93
C ILE A 44 11.57 17.32 15.42
N SER A 45 12.32 18.11 14.64
CA SER A 45 12.37 17.96 13.18
C SER A 45 12.94 16.59 12.77
N ARG A 46 13.99 16.13 13.47
CA ARG A 46 14.58 14.81 13.26
C ARG A 46 13.61 13.68 13.59
N LEU A 47 12.93 13.74 14.73
CA LEU A 47 11.98 12.70 15.16
C LEU A 47 10.76 12.64 14.25
N ILE A 48 10.26 13.79 13.77
CA ILE A 48 9.18 13.82 12.76
C ILE A 48 9.64 13.14 11.46
N ALA A 49 10.85 13.42 10.99
CA ALA A 49 11.37 12.76 9.80
C ALA A 49 11.45 11.23 9.98
N LEU A 50 11.96 10.76 11.12
CA LEU A 50 12.03 9.34 11.44
C LEU A 50 10.64 8.68 11.57
N ASP A 51 9.66 9.35 12.19
CA ASP A 51 8.28 8.85 12.26
C ASP A 51 7.67 8.72 10.87
N ASN A 52 7.89 9.72 10.01
CA ASN A 52 7.42 9.69 8.63
C ASN A 52 8.07 8.56 7.82
N GLU A 53 9.37 8.32 7.99
CA GLU A 53 10.08 7.21 7.36
C GLU A 53 9.55 5.86 7.82
N ARG A 54 9.34 5.68 9.14
CA ARG A 54 8.78 4.44 9.69
C ARG A 54 7.34 4.20 9.20
N ARG A 55 6.53 5.27 9.10
CA ARG A 55 5.18 5.20 8.51
C ARG A 55 5.24 4.83 7.04
N ALA A 56 6.11 5.46 6.27
CA ALA A 56 6.28 5.17 4.84
C ALA A 56 6.71 3.70 4.62
N ALA A 57 7.65 3.20 5.43
CA ALA A 57 8.06 1.80 5.40
C ALA A 57 6.87 0.86 5.67
N LYS A 58 6.07 1.16 6.71
CA LYS A 58 4.85 0.40 7.01
C LYS A 58 3.81 0.48 5.90
N ASP A 59 3.68 1.63 5.25
CA ASP A 59 2.76 1.84 4.13
C ASP A 59 3.18 1.09 2.86
N THR A 60 4.47 0.77 2.71
CA THR A 60 5.01 -0.08 1.64
C THR A 60 4.94 -1.58 1.94
N GLU A 61 4.54 -1.98 3.14
CA GLU A 61 4.39 -3.40 3.47
C GLU A 61 3.37 -4.07 2.53
N PRO A 62 3.60 -5.33 2.13
CA PRO A 62 2.72 -6.04 1.24
C PRO A 62 1.33 -6.22 1.87
N PRO A 63 0.26 -6.18 1.06
CA PRO A 63 -1.11 -6.32 1.54
C PRO A 63 -1.30 -7.68 2.21
N THR A 64 -2.10 -7.71 3.26
CA THR A 64 -2.38 -8.98 3.97
C THR A 64 -3.30 -9.88 3.12
N PRO A 65 -3.20 -11.22 3.25
CA PRO A 65 -4.10 -12.13 2.55
C PRO A 65 -5.59 -11.85 2.81
N ARG A 66 -5.92 -11.45 4.04
CA ARG A 66 -7.29 -11.08 4.44
C ARG A 66 -7.78 -9.83 3.70
N GLN A 67 -6.94 -8.81 3.52
CA GLN A 67 -7.30 -7.62 2.74
C GLN A 67 -7.55 -7.96 1.26
N LEU A 68 -6.72 -8.83 0.67
CA LEU A 68 -6.92 -9.28 -0.72
C LEU A 68 -8.23 -10.07 -0.89
N GLN A 69 -8.55 -10.94 0.08
CA GLN A 69 -9.81 -11.68 0.07
C GLN A 69 -11.03 -10.75 0.21
N HIS A 70 -10.90 -9.73 1.08
CA HIS A 70 -11.94 -8.72 1.27
C HIS A 70 -12.17 -7.90 0.00
N LEU A 71 -11.09 -7.49 -0.68
CA LEU A 71 -11.15 -6.79 -1.97
C LEU A 71 -11.88 -7.60 -3.04
N ARG A 72 -11.56 -8.89 -3.19
CA ARG A 72 -12.27 -9.77 -4.14
C ARG A 72 -13.76 -9.85 -3.84
N THR A 73 -14.11 -9.98 -2.57
CA THR A 73 -15.51 -10.07 -2.13
C THR A 73 -16.26 -8.77 -2.43
N LEU A 74 -15.65 -7.62 -2.14
CA LEU A 74 -16.24 -6.31 -2.44
C LEU A 74 -16.39 -6.08 -3.94
N ALA A 75 -15.35 -6.37 -4.72
CA ALA A 75 -15.36 -6.28 -6.18
C ALA A 75 -16.49 -7.10 -6.82
N MET A 76 -16.66 -8.36 -6.37
CA MET A 76 -17.78 -9.20 -6.83
C MET A 76 -19.15 -8.64 -6.42
N ARG A 77 -19.26 -7.99 -5.25
CA ARG A 77 -20.51 -7.41 -4.76
C ARG A 77 -20.88 -6.14 -5.52
N THR A 78 -19.91 -5.30 -5.84
CA THR A 78 -20.13 -4.03 -6.55
C THR A 78 -20.09 -4.17 -8.06
N GLY A 79 -19.64 -5.32 -8.59
CA GLY A 79 -19.43 -5.52 -10.02
C GLY A 79 -18.26 -4.70 -10.59
N GLN A 80 -17.36 -4.22 -9.73
CA GLN A 80 -16.22 -3.39 -10.13
C GLN A 80 -14.93 -4.20 -10.08
N THR A 81 -14.00 -3.87 -10.98
CA THR A 81 -12.62 -4.36 -10.90
C THR A 81 -11.78 -3.42 -10.04
N PHE A 82 -10.62 -3.92 -9.60
CA PHE A 82 -9.63 -3.14 -8.87
C PHE A 82 -8.23 -3.43 -9.39
N VAL A 83 -7.32 -2.47 -9.22
CA VAL A 83 -5.90 -2.66 -9.53
C VAL A 83 -5.25 -3.45 -8.39
N THR A 84 -4.49 -4.49 -8.72
CA THR A 84 -3.80 -5.33 -7.72
C THR A 84 -2.91 -4.45 -6.82
N PRO A 85 -3.24 -4.31 -5.52
CA PRO A 85 -2.47 -3.43 -4.64
C PRO A 85 -1.12 -4.07 -4.35
N THR A 86 -0.06 -3.26 -4.36
CA THR A 86 1.29 -3.71 -3.98
C THR A 86 1.58 -3.47 -2.51
N SER A 87 0.75 -2.67 -1.82
CA SER A 87 0.92 -2.35 -0.41
C SER A 87 -0.36 -2.36 0.42
N LYS A 88 -0.24 -2.48 1.76
CA LYS A 88 -1.37 -2.43 2.71
C LYS A 88 -2.17 -1.15 2.59
N ARG A 89 -1.49 0.00 2.41
CA ARG A 89 -2.14 1.30 2.24
C ARG A 89 -2.96 1.35 0.96
N GLN A 90 -2.41 0.84 -0.15
CA GLN A 90 -3.15 0.75 -1.42
C GLN A 90 -4.36 -0.18 -1.29
N ALA A 91 -4.20 -1.33 -0.63
CA ALA A 91 -5.31 -2.25 -0.39
C ALA A 91 -6.42 -1.61 0.45
N ALA A 92 -6.07 -0.87 1.50
CA ALA A 92 -7.05 -0.16 2.33
C ALA A 92 -7.80 0.93 1.54
N ALA A 93 -7.08 1.76 0.77
CA ALA A 93 -7.70 2.78 -0.07
C ALA A 93 -8.68 2.18 -1.09
N GLU A 94 -8.33 1.03 -1.67
CA GLU A 94 -9.18 0.33 -2.62
C GLU A 94 -10.39 -0.33 -1.95
N ILE A 95 -10.22 -0.84 -0.72
CA ILE A 95 -11.33 -1.31 0.11
C ILE A 95 -12.32 -0.17 0.36
N ASP A 96 -11.83 1.01 0.77
CA ASP A 96 -12.67 2.17 1.06
C ASP A 96 -13.40 2.66 -0.20
N ARG A 97 -12.69 2.69 -1.34
CA ARG A 97 -13.28 3.01 -2.65
C ARG A 97 -14.43 2.06 -2.99
N LEU A 98 -14.22 0.75 -2.86
CA LEU A 98 -15.25 -0.26 -3.16
C LEU A 98 -16.38 -0.29 -2.13
N GLN A 99 -16.12 0.09 -0.87
CA GLN A 99 -17.17 0.22 0.14
C GLN A 99 -18.07 1.43 -0.11
N GLY A 100 -17.51 2.55 -0.57
CA GLY A 100 -18.25 3.76 -0.91
C GLY A 100 -19.03 3.69 -2.21
N ALA A 101 -18.74 2.70 -3.08
CA ALA A 101 -19.47 2.49 -4.31
C ALA A 101 -20.88 1.93 -4.06
N THR A 102 -21.87 2.46 -4.78
CA THR A 102 -23.23 1.90 -4.79
C THR A 102 -23.18 0.44 -5.25
N PRO A 103 -23.74 -0.51 -4.49
CA PRO A 103 -23.75 -1.93 -4.88
C PRO A 103 -24.49 -2.10 -6.21
N SER A 104 -23.94 -2.91 -7.13
CA SER A 104 -24.68 -3.32 -8.33
C SER A 104 -25.90 -4.14 -7.93
N THR A 105 -27.01 -3.90 -8.62
CA THR A 105 -28.24 -4.64 -8.36
C THR A 105 -28.07 -6.09 -8.80
N ARG A 106 -28.87 -7.01 -8.22
CA ARG A 106 -28.79 -8.44 -8.53
C ARG A 106 -29.04 -8.73 -10.01
N VAL A 107 -29.88 -7.92 -10.67
CA VAL A 107 -30.22 -8.05 -12.08
C VAL A 107 -29.05 -7.64 -12.97
N GLU A 108 -28.43 -6.49 -12.70
CA GLU A 108 -27.24 -6.02 -13.44
C GLU A 108 -26.11 -7.05 -13.38
N ARG A 109 -25.84 -7.60 -12.19
CA ARG A 109 -24.79 -8.61 -12.03
C ARG A 109 -25.05 -9.89 -12.82
N TYR A 110 -26.32 -10.31 -12.90
CA TYR A 110 -26.71 -11.47 -13.70
C TYR A 110 -26.55 -11.20 -15.20
N LEU A 111 -26.93 -10.01 -15.67
CA LEU A 111 -26.77 -9.61 -17.06
C LEU A 111 -25.29 -9.54 -17.47
N ASP A 112 -24.42 -8.99 -16.61
CA ASP A 112 -22.97 -8.92 -16.87
C ASP A 112 -22.34 -10.33 -16.97
N GLN A 113 -22.67 -11.22 -16.03
CA GLN A 113 -22.19 -12.60 -16.07
C GLN A 113 -22.68 -13.34 -17.32
N LYS A 114 -23.96 -13.16 -17.67
CA LYS A 114 -24.54 -13.72 -18.90
C LYS A 114 -23.85 -13.16 -20.14
N ALA A 115 -23.53 -11.86 -20.18
CA ALA A 115 -22.84 -11.25 -21.32
C ALA A 115 -21.41 -11.79 -21.51
N VAL A 116 -20.67 -12.03 -20.42
CA VAL A 116 -19.35 -12.68 -20.49
C VAL A 116 -19.49 -14.12 -20.98
N TRP A 117 -20.43 -14.87 -20.43
CA TRP A 117 -20.71 -16.24 -20.85
C TRP A 117 -21.10 -16.31 -22.33
N ASP A 118 -22.05 -15.48 -22.76
CA ASP A 118 -22.50 -15.39 -24.15
C ASP A 118 -21.33 -15.01 -25.06
N ARG A 119 -20.44 -14.09 -24.64
CA ARG A 119 -19.24 -13.71 -25.40
C ARG A 119 -18.24 -14.87 -25.52
N ASP A 120 -18.00 -15.62 -24.46
CA ASP A 120 -17.10 -16.78 -24.49
C ASP A 120 -17.70 -17.93 -25.32
N THR A 121 -19.03 -18.10 -25.28
CA THR A 121 -19.74 -19.15 -26.02
C THR A 121 -19.90 -18.81 -27.51
N ASN A 122 -20.10 -17.52 -27.86
CA ASN A 122 -20.15 -17.04 -29.26
C ASN A 122 -18.77 -16.71 -29.84
N ARG A 123 -17.68 -16.88 -29.08
CA ARG A 123 -16.34 -16.85 -29.66
C ARG A 123 -16.24 -18.03 -30.62
N ALA A 124 -16.07 -17.75 -31.91
CA ALA A 124 -15.93 -18.75 -32.96
C ALA A 124 -15.08 -19.94 -32.49
N PRO A 125 -15.46 -21.20 -32.81
CA PRO A 125 -14.83 -22.38 -32.26
C PRO A 125 -13.32 -22.34 -32.47
N ASN A 126 -12.63 -22.06 -31.38
CA ASN A 126 -11.29 -22.51 -31.03
C ASN A 126 -10.21 -22.43 -32.14
N LEU A 127 -9.77 -21.22 -32.49
CA LEU A 127 -8.50 -21.01 -33.22
C LEU A 127 -7.26 -21.43 -32.42
N ALA A 128 -7.43 -21.76 -31.13
CA ALA A 128 -6.41 -22.30 -30.23
C ALA A 128 -6.74 -23.75 -29.80
N ALA A 129 -7.64 -24.45 -30.51
CA ALA A 129 -7.80 -25.88 -30.33
C ALA A 129 -6.49 -26.54 -30.73
N ILE A 130 -5.84 -27.20 -29.77
CA ILE A 130 -4.72 -28.09 -30.02
C ILE A 130 -5.23 -29.15 -30.99
N ARG A 131 -4.68 -29.18 -32.21
CA ARG A 131 -5.03 -30.22 -33.17
C ARG A 131 -4.34 -31.52 -32.77
N GLU A 132 -4.93 -32.67 -33.09
CA GLU A 132 -4.37 -33.98 -32.69
C GLU A 132 -2.94 -34.22 -33.23
N ASP A 133 -2.60 -33.61 -34.36
CA ASP A 133 -1.27 -33.64 -34.98
C ASP A 133 -0.25 -32.74 -34.29
N GLU A 134 -0.70 -31.70 -33.56
CA GLU A 134 0.14 -30.79 -32.78
C GLU A 134 0.67 -31.42 -31.47
N VAL A 135 0.13 -32.58 -31.07
CA VAL A 135 0.59 -33.34 -29.88
C VAL A 135 1.80 -34.24 -30.21
N THR A 136 2.10 -34.42 -31.49
CA THR A 136 3.26 -35.17 -31.99
C THR A 136 4.42 -34.22 -32.28
N GLY A 137 5.20 -33.87 -31.25
CA GLY A 137 6.43 -33.11 -31.39
C GLY A 137 7.68 -33.98 -31.23
N TYR A 138 8.67 -33.81 -32.12
CA TYR A 138 10.01 -34.36 -31.92
C TYR A 138 10.63 -33.68 -30.68
N GLY A 139 10.90 -34.47 -29.64
CA GLY A 139 11.44 -33.99 -28.37
C GLY A 139 12.71 -33.18 -28.58
N SER A 140 12.65 -31.88 -28.28
CA SER A 140 13.82 -31.02 -28.25
C SER A 140 14.60 -31.29 -26.97
N THR A 141 15.77 -31.91 -27.08
CA THR A 141 16.70 -32.08 -25.95
C THR A 141 17.36 -30.74 -25.65
N ALA A 142 16.76 -29.96 -24.76
CA ALA A 142 17.37 -28.73 -24.24
C ALA A 142 18.15 -29.06 -22.96
N THR A 143 19.46 -28.80 -22.98
CA THR A 143 20.32 -28.87 -21.78
C THR A 143 20.64 -27.44 -21.38
N TRP A 144 20.28 -27.05 -20.16
CA TRP A 144 20.60 -25.72 -19.62
C TRP A 144 22.06 -25.69 -19.14
N GLN A 145 22.80 -24.64 -19.50
CA GLN A 145 24.07 -24.27 -18.86
C GLN A 145 23.84 -23.15 -17.86
#